data_AF-A0A4Q3HRY8-F1
#
_entry.id   AF-A0A4Q3HRY8-F1
#
_cell.length_a   1.000
_cell.length_b   1.000
_cell.length_c   1.000
_cell.angle_alpha   90.00
_cell.angle_beta   90.00
_cell.angle_gamma   90.00
#
_symmetry.space_group_name_H-M   'P 1'
#
loop_
_entity.id
_entity.type
_entity.pdbx_description
1 polymer ?
#
loop_
_entity_poly.entity_id
_entity_poly.type
_entity_poly.pdbx_seq_one_letter_code
_entity_poly.pdbx_strand_id
1 'polypeptide(L)'
;GLLCLGYPFHPPAKPDKLRTAHLSDLKTPTLICQGARDPLGSEEEVKGYDLSDAIELLWLPDGDHDLKPRKTVSGYSADDHLKTVAAHVKSWSARL
;
A
#
# COMPACT_ATOMS: atom_id res chain seq x y z
N GLY A 1 11.74 -7.63 8.54
CA GLY A 1 10.57 -6.76 8.30
C GLY A 1 9.50 -7.49 7.53
N LEU A 2 8.35 -6.85 7.31
CA LEU A 2 7.25 -7.33 6.47
C LEU A 2 7.14 -6.44 5.23
N LEU A 3 6.97 -7.04 4.06
CA LEU A 3 6.68 -6.34 2.81
C LEU A 3 5.33 -6.81 2.30
N CYS A 4 4.38 -5.89 2.15
CA CYS A 4 3.06 -6.15 1.61
C CYS A 4 2.89 -5.41 0.28
N LEU A 5 2.35 -6.10 -0.72
CA LEU A 5 2.03 -5.53 -2.03
C LEU A 5 0.51 -5.69 -2.23
N GLY A 6 -0.25 -4.59 -2.23
CA GLY A 6 -1.71 -4.65 -2.25
C GLY A 6 -2.26 -5.19 -0.93
N TYR A 7 -2.16 -4.44 0.17
CA TYR A 7 -2.71 -4.92 1.46
C TYR A 7 -4.24 -4.78 1.46
N PRO A 8 -5.01 -5.86 1.69
CA PRO A 8 -6.46 -5.77 1.67
C PRO A 8 -6.99 -5.28 3.03
N PHE A 9 -7.03 -3.96 3.23
CA PHE A 9 -7.48 -3.32 4.47
C PHE A 9 -8.91 -3.69 4.86
N HIS A 10 -9.77 -3.99 3.88
CA HIS A 10 -11.06 -4.61 4.11
C HIS A 10 -11.42 -5.60 2.98
N PRO A 11 -12.39 -6.50 3.18
CA PRO A 11 -12.89 -7.35 2.10
C PRO A 11 -13.58 -6.54 1.00
N PRO A 12 -13.66 -7.07 -0.23
CA PRO A 12 -14.43 -6.47 -1.31
C PRO A 12 -15.87 -6.19 -0.87
N ALA A 13 -16.38 -4.99 -1.20
CA ALA A 13 -17.74 -4.53 -0.88
C ALA A 13 -18.11 -4.55 0.62
N LYS A 14 -17.11 -4.56 1.52
CA LYS A 14 -17.32 -4.51 2.98
C LYS A 14 -16.35 -3.53 3.66
N PRO A 15 -16.37 -2.23 3.31
CA PRO A 15 -15.44 -1.23 3.85
C PRO A 15 -15.46 -1.12 5.37
N ASP A 16 -16.60 -1.39 6.01
CA ASP A 16 -16.73 -1.36 7.48
C ASP A 16 -16.05 -2.54 8.19
N LYS A 17 -15.64 -3.60 7.46
CA LYS A 17 -15.00 -4.79 8.04
C LYS A 17 -13.48 -4.68 7.95
N LEU A 18 -12.92 -3.73 8.69
CA LEU A 18 -11.49 -3.44 8.71
C LEU A 18 -10.67 -4.63 9.20
N ARG A 19 -9.52 -4.82 8.56
CA ARG A 19 -8.45 -5.78 8.89
C ARG A 19 -7.22 -5.05 9.45
N THR A 20 -7.46 -4.01 10.24
CA THR A 20 -6.44 -3.08 10.75
C THR A 20 -6.14 -3.25 12.24
N ALA A 21 -6.93 -4.02 12.99
CA ALA A 21 -6.81 -4.11 14.45
C ALA A 21 -5.43 -4.55 14.97
N HIS A 22 -4.65 -5.27 14.15
CA HIS A 22 -3.28 -5.69 14.50
C HIS A 22 -2.20 -4.73 13.98
N LEU A 23 -2.57 -3.79 13.10
CA LEU A 23 -1.65 -2.84 12.46
C LEU A 23 -1.32 -1.65 13.36
N SER A 24 -2.24 -1.22 14.23
CA SER A 24 -2.04 -0.10 15.17
C SER A 24 -0.87 -0.36 16.13
N ASP A 25 -0.72 -1.60 16.60
CA ASP A 25 0.31 -1.99 17.57
C ASP A 25 1.48 -2.78 16.97
N LEU A 26 1.52 -2.95 15.65
CA LEU A 26 2.51 -3.77 14.97
C LEU A 26 3.94 -3.27 15.25
N LYS A 27 4.78 -4.11 15.86
CA LYS A 27 6.17 -3.73 16.19
C LYS A 27 7.19 -4.10 15.12
N THR A 28 6.82 -4.99 14.20
CA THR A 28 7.70 -5.41 13.11
C THR A 28 7.78 -4.31 12.07
N PRO A 29 8.98 -3.81 11.69
CA PRO A 29 9.12 -2.86 10.59
C PRO A 29 8.43 -3.39 9.34
N THR A 30 7.51 -2.60 8.79
CA THR A 30 6.62 -3.03 7.72
C THR A 30 6.56 -1.97 6.62
N LEU A 31 6.64 -2.41 5.37
CA LEU A 31 6.38 -1.58 4.20
C LEU A 31 5.15 -2.13 3.48
N ILE A 32 4.14 -1.28 3.28
CA ILE A 32 2.95 -1.59 2.48
C ILE A 32 3.03 -0.75 1.21
N CYS A 33 3.21 -1.39 0.06
CA CYS A 33 3.09 -0.76 -1.25
C CYS A 33 1.65 -0.93 -1.74
N GLN A 34 0.96 0.18 -1.98
CA GLN A 34 -0.48 0.20 -2.20
C GLN A 34 -0.84 1.07 -3.41
N GLY A 35 -1.76 0.58 -4.23
CA GLY A 35 -2.37 1.39 -5.27
C GLY A 35 -3.30 2.45 -4.67
N ALA A 36 -3.16 3.71 -5.08
CA ALA A 36 -3.97 4.80 -4.51
C ALA A 36 -5.49 4.60 -4.71
N ARG A 37 -5.91 3.85 -5.75
CA ARG A 37 -7.31 3.52 -6.03
C ARG A 37 -7.65 2.05 -5.73
N ASP A 38 -6.87 1.37 -4.90
CA ASP A 38 -7.15 -0.02 -4.53
C ASP A 38 -8.54 -0.11 -3.88
N PRO A 39 -9.49 -0.89 -4.44
CA PRO A 39 -10.84 -1.01 -3.89
C PRO A 39 -10.90 -1.76 -2.56
N LEU A 40 -9.78 -2.28 -2.07
CA LEU A 40 -9.64 -2.94 -0.77
C LEU A 40 -8.99 -2.03 0.29
N GLY A 41 -8.71 -0.77 -0.07
CA GLY A 41 -8.19 0.27 0.81
C GLY A 41 -7.47 1.34 -0.01
N SER A 42 -8.21 2.36 -0.42
CA SER A 42 -7.68 3.51 -1.17
C SER A 42 -6.85 4.44 -0.29
N GLU A 43 -6.11 5.35 -0.93
CA GLU A 43 -5.32 6.35 -0.20
C GLU A 43 -6.20 7.23 0.70
N GLU A 44 -7.38 7.60 0.23
CA GLU A 44 -8.35 8.40 0.98
C GLU A 44 -8.89 7.65 2.20
N GLU A 45 -9.16 6.35 2.08
CA GLU A 45 -9.66 5.53 3.19
C GLU A 45 -8.57 5.32 4.24
N VAL A 46 -7.37 4.94 3.81
CA VAL A 46 -6.27 4.53 4.71
C VAL A 46 -5.67 5.71 5.46
N LYS A 47 -5.73 6.94 4.93
CA LYS A 47 -5.32 8.17 5.64
C LYS A 47 -5.97 8.35 7.01
N GLY A 48 -7.17 7.79 7.21
CA GLY A 48 -7.89 7.87 8.48
C GLY A 48 -7.65 6.69 9.43
N TYR A 49 -6.87 5.69 9.03
CA TYR A 49 -6.65 4.50 9.86
C TYR A 49 -5.56 4.72 10.90
N ASP A 50 -5.78 4.14 12.07
CA ASP A 50 -4.76 4.06 13.12
C ASP A 50 -3.76 2.95 12.77
N LEU A 51 -2.54 3.35 12.42
CA LEU A 51 -1.47 2.47 11.98
C LEU A 51 -0.23 2.75 12.84
N SER A 52 0.53 1.71 13.18
CA SER A 52 1.76 1.88 13.94
C SER A 52 2.80 2.69 13.18
N ASP A 53 3.60 3.48 13.90
CA ASP A 53 4.80 4.17 13.37
C ASP A 53 5.83 3.22 12.74
N ALA A 54 5.76 1.92 13.03
CA ALA A 54 6.60 0.90 12.38
C ALA A 54 6.16 0.58 10.94
N ILE A 55 5.02 1.11 10.48
CA ILE A 55 4.45 0.88 9.15
C ILE A 55 4.76 2.08 8.26
N GLU A 56 5.48 1.83 7.18
CA GLU A 56 5.69 2.76 6.08
C GLU A 56 4.71 2.43 4.94
N LEU A 57 4.03 3.44 4.40
CA LEU A 57 3.14 3.30 3.24
C LEU A 57 3.79 3.90 2.00
N LEU A 58 3.87 3.12 0.92
CA LEU A 58 4.24 3.60 -0.41
C LEU A 58 2.98 3.60 -1.29
N TRP A 59 2.49 4.80 -1.59
CA TRP A 59 1.35 4.99 -2.49
C TRP A 59 1.80 5.05 -3.94
N LEU A 60 1.14 4.25 -4.79
CA LEU A 60 1.37 4.21 -6.23
C LEU A 60 0.23 4.95 -6.95
N PRO A 61 0.52 6.08 -7.62
CA PRO A 61 -0.51 6.95 -8.20
C PRO A 61 -1.42 6.23 -9.19
N ASP A 62 -2.73 6.31 -8.96
CA ASP A 62 -3.75 5.63 -9.76
C ASP A 62 -3.59 4.11 -9.84
N GLY A 63 -2.77 3.48 -9.00
CA GLY A 63 -2.62 2.02 -8.93
C GLY A 63 -3.87 1.34 -8.36
N ASP A 64 -4.24 0.17 -8.87
CA ASP A 64 -5.20 -0.74 -8.21
C ASP A 64 -4.50 -1.73 -7.26
N HIS A 65 -5.22 -2.76 -6.84
CA HIS A 65 -4.74 -3.85 -6.01
C HIS A 65 -3.54 -4.60 -6.62
N ASP A 66 -3.50 -4.73 -7.95
CA ASP A 66 -2.36 -5.30 -8.69
C ASP A 66 -1.24 -4.27 -8.89
N LEU A 67 -1.36 -3.09 -8.27
CA LEU A 67 -0.48 -1.94 -8.42
C LEU A 67 -0.53 -1.33 -9.83
N LYS A 68 -1.48 -1.71 -10.68
CA LYS A 68 -1.52 -1.26 -12.08
C LYS A 68 -2.21 0.10 -12.19
N PRO A 69 -1.56 1.10 -12.80
CA PRO A 69 -2.20 2.37 -13.08
C PRO A 69 -3.09 2.32 -14.33
N ARG A 70 -4.07 3.22 -14.44
CA ARG A 70 -4.68 3.52 -15.74
C ARG A 70 -3.75 4.49 -16.47
N LYS A 71 -2.94 3.96 -17.39
CA LYS A 71 -1.90 4.71 -18.10
C LYS A 71 -2.40 6.00 -18.76
N THR A 72 -3.62 6.02 -19.30
CA THR A 72 -4.21 7.21 -19.93
C THR A 72 -4.60 8.30 -18.94
N VAL A 73 -4.79 7.97 -17.66
CA VAL A 73 -5.17 8.91 -16.60
C VAL A 73 -3.94 9.45 -15.89
N SER A 74 -3.03 8.56 -15.46
CA SER A 74 -1.89 8.96 -14.63
C SER A 74 -0.57 9.13 -15.38
N GLY A 75 -0.48 8.65 -16.62
CA GLY A 75 0.77 8.62 -17.39
C GLY A 75 1.73 7.49 -17.01
N TYR A 76 1.53 6.82 -15.87
CA TYR A 76 2.36 5.70 -15.43
C TYR A 76 1.97 4.38 -16.11
N SER A 77 2.93 3.49 -16.27
CA SER A 77 2.70 2.09 -16.60
C SER A 77 2.89 1.18 -15.37
N ALA A 78 2.46 -0.08 -15.50
CA ALA A 78 2.72 -1.08 -14.46
C ALA A 78 4.24 -1.28 -14.23
N ASP A 79 5.06 -1.18 -15.28
CA ASP A 79 6.52 -1.29 -15.17
C ASP A 79 7.12 -0.11 -14.40
N ASP A 80 6.61 1.12 -14.59
CA ASP A 80 7.05 2.28 -13.82
C ASP A 80 6.74 2.12 -12.32
N HIS A 81 5.58 1.58 -12.00
CA HIS A 81 5.20 1.24 -10.63
C HIS A 81 6.09 0.15 -10.06
N LEU A 82 6.37 -0.93 -10.80
CA LEU A 82 7.27 -2.00 -10.33
C LEU A 82 8.69 -1.48 -10.09
N LYS A 83 9.21 -0.58 -10.95
CA LYS A 83 10.50 0.08 -10.74
C LYS A 83 10.51 0.93 -9.47
N THR A 84 9.44 1.69 -9.24
CA THR A 84 9.25 2.50 -8.03
C THR A 84 9.26 1.61 -6.78
N VAL A 85 8.45 0.54 -6.77
CA VAL A 85 8.40 -0.43 -5.67
C VAL A 85 9.77 -1.05 -5.44
N ALA A 86 10.44 -1.55 -6.48
CA ALA A 86 11.74 -2.20 -6.35
C ALA A 86 12.80 -1.26 -5.77
N ALA A 87 12.86 -0.01 -6.24
CA ALA A 87 13.78 1.00 -5.73
C ALA A 87 13.51 1.33 -4.25
N HIS A 88 12.23 1.48 -3.89
CA HIS A 88 11.82 1.82 -2.54
C HIS A 88 12.07 0.66 -1.57
N VAL A 89 11.70 -0.56 -1.95
CA VAL A 89 11.96 -1.79 -1.17
C VAL A 89 13.46 -1.97 -0.93
N LYS A 90 14.30 -1.77 -1.95
CA LYS A 90 15.76 -1.82 -1.79
C LYS A 90 16.22 -0.82 -0.73
N SER A 91 15.80 0.44 -0.85
CA SER A 91 16.16 1.50 0.09
C SER A 91 15.68 1.21 1.51
N TRP A 92 14.43 0.76 1.67
CA TRP A 92 13.83 0.40 2.94
C TRP A 92 14.53 -0.79 3.59
N SER A 93 14.76 -1.87 2.85
CA SER A 93 15.39 -3.09 3.36
C SER A 93 16.82 -2.87 3.85
N ALA A 94 17.54 -1.89 3.30
CA ALA A 94 18.88 -1.53 3.74
C ALA A 94 18.92 -0.75 5.07
N ARG A 95 17.76 -0.25 5.55
CA ARG A 95 17.62 0.48 6.83
C ARG A 95 17.05 -0.38 7.96
N LEU A 96 16.67 -1.63 7.66
CA LEU A 96 16.17 -2.59 8.64
C LEU A 96 17.28 -3.06 9.58
#